data_AF-A0A653CBG4-F1
#
_entry.id   AF-A0A653CBG4-F1
#
_cell.length_a   1.000
_cell.length_b   1.000
_cell.length_c   1.000
_cell.angle_alpha   90.00
_cell.angle_beta   90.00
_cell.angle_gamma   90.00
#
_symmetry.space_group_name_H-M   'P 1'
#
loop_
_entity.id
_entity.type
_entity.pdbx_description
1 polymer ?
#
loop_
_entity_poly.entity_id
_entity_poly.type
_entity_poly.pdbx_seq_one_letter_code
_entity_poly.pdbx_strand_id
1 'polypeptide(L)'
;MSKGYDDYDQGEDYEYEESGTKLREQVKNFLIYFRNSVNDGLIFELQALYEHTWPKLTEEYFDKRPWPDPDEVAAAVGNDYVFMILYKELYFRHIYARLPGGPTPDQRFQSFFNYCNLFNYILNAEEPVPMELPDVWLWELIDEFVYQFQSFAQYRARLQKKTPQELQNLNANNKVWNILCVLNVLHSLVDKSNIKQQLEVYASGGDPDSVAGEYGRHSLYKMFGYFSLIGLLRLHSLMGDYYQAIKVIRIDIL
;
A
#
# COMPACT_ATOMS: atom_id res chain seq x y z
N MET A 1 38.41 -16.37 53.67
CA MET A 1 37.93 -15.01 53.32
C MET A 1 37.39 -15.05 51.91
N SER A 2 36.27 -14.37 51.71
CA SER A 2 35.28 -14.55 50.64
C SER A 2 35.28 -13.35 49.68
N LYS A 3 34.79 -13.62 48.45
CA LYS A 3 34.26 -12.71 47.41
C LYS A 3 35.25 -11.93 46.54
N GLY A 4 35.26 -12.33 45.27
CA GLY A 4 35.52 -11.50 44.10
C GLY A 4 34.68 -12.07 42.95
N TYR A 5 33.40 -11.70 42.89
CA TYR A 5 32.49 -12.02 41.78
C TYR A 5 32.44 -10.80 40.84
N ASP A 6 32.66 -11.07 39.55
CA ASP A 6 32.00 -10.52 38.36
C ASP A 6 31.51 -9.05 38.41
N ASP A 7 32.21 -8.15 37.73
CA ASP A 7 31.79 -6.73 37.58
C ASP A 7 32.12 -6.13 36.19
N TYR A 8 32.17 -6.94 35.12
CA TYR A 8 32.55 -6.44 33.78
C TYR A 8 31.49 -6.60 32.67
N ASP A 9 30.27 -7.05 32.99
CA ASP A 9 29.23 -7.33 31.96
C ASP A 9 27.96 -6.46 32.08
N GLN A 10 27.86 -5.61 33.11
CA GLN A 10 26.67 -4.76 33.34
C GLN A 10 26.74 -3.37 32.69
N GLY A 11 27.81 -3.00 31.97
CA GLY A 11 27.89 -1.69 31.30
C GLY A 11 27.29 -1.72 29.89
N GLU A 12 27.62 -2.75 29.12
CA GLU A 12 27.23 -2.88 27.73
C GLU A 12 25.75 -3.24 27.59
N ASP A 13 25.23 -4.18 28.40
CA ASP A 13 23.82 -4.58 28.37
C ASP A 13 22.85 -3.41 28.64
N TYR A 14 23.20 -2.51 29.56
CA TYR A 14 22.37 -1.35 29.89
C TYR A 14 22.39 -0.29 28.77
N GLU A 15 23.54 -0.05 28.13
CA GLU A 15 23.61 0.86 26.96
C GLU A 15 22.87 0.29 25.75
N TYR A 16 22.92 -1.03 25.51
CA TYR A 16 22.15 -1.69 24.47
C TYR A 16 20.64 -1.65 24.73
N GLU A 17 20.20 -1.89 25.97
CA GLU A 17 18.79 -1.80 26.37
C GLU A 17 18.27 -0.35 26.30
N GLU A 18 19.07 0.63 26.71
CA GLU A 18 18.69 2.05 26.65
C GLU A 18 18.57 2.55 25.20
N SER A 19 19.50 2.13 24.32
CA SER A 19 19.46 2.43 22.89
C SER A 19 18.25 1.78 22.20
N GLY A 20 17.96 0.51 22.51
CA GLY A 20 16.79 -0.20 22.02
C GLY A 20 15.47 0.44 22.48
N THR A 21 15.42 0.95 23.71
CA THR A 21 14.25 1.63 24.27
C THR A 21 14.01 2.99 23.60
N LYS A 22 15.06 3.79 23.42
CA LYS A 22 15.00 5.09 22.71
C LYS A 22 14.51 4.92 21.27
N LEU A 23 15.00 3.90 20.56
CA LEU A 23 14.53 3.57 19.21
C LEU A 23 13.04 3.23 19.19
N ARG A 24 12.60 2.36 20.11
CA ARG A 24 11.19 1.97 20.22
C ARG A 24 10.29 3.19 20.47
N GLU A 25 10.73 4.13 21.31
CA GLU A 25 9.99 5.38 21.56
C GLU A 25 9.95 6.29 20.33
N GLN A 26 11.07 6.46 19.61
CA GLN A 26 11.10 7.27 18.39
C GLN A 26 10.13 6.74 17.33
N VAL A 27 10.16 5.42 17.07
CA VAL A 27 9.27 4.78 16.10
C VAL A 27 7.81 4.88 16.54
N LYS A 28 7.53 4.65 17.82
CA LYS A 28 6.18 4.79 18.38
C LYS A 28 5.65 6.22 18.24
N ASN A 29 6.45 7.22 18.58
CA ASN A 29 6.07 8.63 18.48
C ASN A 29 5.83 9.04 17.02
N PHE A 30 6.67 8.58 16.11
CA PHE A 30 6.47 8.76 14.67
C PHE A 30 5.14 8.14 14.21
N LEU A 31 4.84 6.88 14.58
CA LEU A 31 3.61 6.22 14.17
C LEU A 31 2.36 6.91 14.73
N ILE A 32 2.40 7.41 15.96
CA ILE A 32 1.31 8.19 16.56
C ILE A 32 1.13 9.51 15.79
N TYR A 33 2.22 10.23 15.50
CA TYR A 33 2.16 11.48 14.74
C TYR A 33 1.62 11.23 13.33
N PHE A 34 2.10 10.20 12.65
CA PHE A 34 1.65 9.84 11.31
C PHE A 34 0.15 9.51 11.28
N ARG A 35 -0.32 8.74 12.26
CA ARG A 35 -1.74 8.44 12.43
C ARG A 35 -2.58 9.70 12.63
N ASN A 36 -2.11 10.64 13.47
CA ASN A 36 -2.81 11.91 13.65
C ASN A 36 -2.84 12.74 12.36
N SER A 37 -1.72 12.81 11.62
CA SER A 37 -1.67 13.50 10.32
C SER A 37 -2.64 12.90 9.30
N VAL A 38 -2.84 11.58 9.32
CA VAL A 38 -3.84 10.90 8.46
C VAL A 38 -5.25 11.31 8.85
N ASN A 39 -5.56 11.26 10.15
CA ASN A 39 -6.91 11.54 10.66
C ASN A 39 -7.30 13.02 10.54
N ASP A 40 -6.33 13.91 10.69
CA ASP A 40 -6.53 15.36 10.62
C ASP A 40 -6.46 15.89 9.18
N GLY A 41 -6.17 15.04 8.19
CA GLY A 41 -6.09 15.42 6.77
C GLY A 41 -4.95 16.38 6.46
N LEU A 42 -3.83 16.30 7.18
CA LEU A 42 -2.70 17.21 7.03
C LEU A 42 -1.84 16.84 5.80
N ILE A 43 -2.34 17.09 4.58
CA ILE A 43 -1.69 16.64 3.32
C ILE A 43 -0.20 17.00 3.25
N PHE A 44 0.17 18.24 3.54
CA PHE A 44 1.57 18.68 3.45
C PHE A 44 2.49 17.93 4.43
N GLU A 45 2.00 17.72 5.65
CA GLU A 45 2.72 16.94 6.66
C GLU A 45 2.81 15.48 6.24
N LEU A 46 1.69 14.88 5.78
CA LEU A 46 1.65 13.52 5.26
C LEU A 46 2.64 13.32 4.12
N GLN A 47 2.75 14.29 3.21
CA GLN A 47 3.72 14.25 2.12
C GLN A 47 5.16 14.22 2.65
N ALA A 48 5.52 15.10 3.60
CA ALA A 48 6.84 15.10 4.21
C ALA A 48 7.14 13.83 5.01
N LEU A 49 6.13 13.31 5.73
CA LEU A 49 6.25 12.04 6.46
C LEU A 49 6.50 10.87 5.50
N TYR A 50 5.79 10.84 4.39
CA TYR A 50 5.87 9.77 3.40
C TYR A 50 7.15 9.82 2.54
N GLU A 51 7.51 11.00 2.02
CA GLU A 51 8.64 11.15 1.08
C GLU A 51 10.01 11.28 1.76
N HIS A 52 10.05 11.69 3.03
CA HIS A 52 11.31 11.97 3.73
C HIS A 52 11.47 11.19 5.02
N THR A 53 10.49 11.27 5.92
CA THR A 53 10.66 10.72 7.28
C THR A 53 10.61 9.18 7.27
N TRP A 54 9.62 8.60 6.58
CA TRP A 54 9.47 7.15 6.46
C TRP A 54 10.69 6.49 5.77
N PRO A 55 11.19 6.98 4.61
CA PRO A 55 12.39 6.44 3.98
C PRO A 55 13.62 6.54 4.89
N LYS A 56 13.81 7.69 5.55
CA LYS A 56 14.93 7.89 6.48
C LYS A 56 14.91 6.89 7.63
N LEU A 57 13.77 6.72 8.31
CA LEU A 57 13.63 5.75 9.40
C LEU A 57 13.80 4.32 8.89
N THR A 58 13.31 4.03 7.68
CA THR A 58 13.48 2.73 7.03
C THR A 58 14.96 2.42 6.82
N GLU A 59 15.74 3.37 6.30
CA GLU A 59 17.18 3.20 6.05
C GLU A 59 17.99 3.09 7.35
N GLU A 60 17.65 3.90 8.34
CA GLU A 60 18.38 3.98 9.60
C GLU A 60 18.15 2.74 10.48
N TYR A 61 16.91 2.22 10.52
CA TYR A 61 16.52 1.23 11.51
C TYR A 61 15.95 -0.07 10.93
N PHE A 62 15.51 -0.09 9.67
CA PHE A 62 14.76 -1.20 9.09
C PHE A 62 15.28 -1.64 7.70
N ASP A 63 16.53 -1.33 7.35
CA ASP A 63 17.06 -1.61 6.01
C ASP A 63 16.98 -3.10 5.63
N LYS A 64 17.32 -3.97 6.58
CA LYS A 64 17.38 -5.44 6.40
C LYS A 64 16.38 -6.22 7.25
N ARG A 65 15.47 -5.53 7.93
CA ARG A 65 14.45 -6.14 8.79
C ARG A 65 13.11 -5.45 8.56
N PRO A 66 11.97 -6.13 8.78
CA PRO A 66 10.67 -5.49 8.63
C PRO A 66 10.50 -4.37 9.67
N TRP A 67 9.62 -3.43 9.34
CA TRP A 67 9.02 -2.53 10.34
C TRP A 67 8.28 -3.35 11.42
N PRO A 68 7.91 -2.75 12.57
CA PRO A 68 7.21 -3.48 13.64
C PRO A 68 5.95 -4.21 13.16
N ASP A 69 5.61 -5.32 13.82
CA ASP A 69 4.46 -6.12 13.41
C ASP A 69 3.16 -5.31 13.49
N PRO A 70 2.22 -5.43 12.52
CA PRO A 70 0.97 -4.70 12.56
C PRO A 70 0.16 -4.88 13.85
N ASP A 71 0.23 -6.03 14.52
CA ASP A 71 -0.50 -6.26 15.77
C ASP A 71 0.11 -5.45 16.94
N GLU A 72 1.44 -5.30 16.96
CA GLU A 72 2.14 -4.45 17.93
C GLU A 72 1.82 -2.97 17.70
N VAL A 73 1.80 -2.54 16.44
CA VAL A 73 1.48 -1.15 16.08
C VAL A 73 0.03 -0.81 16.38
N ALA A 74 -0.91 -1.72 16.13
CA ALA A 74 -2.32 -1.51 16.40
C ALA A 74 -2.58 -1.13 17.86
N ALA A 75 -1.91 -1.80 18.81
CA ALA A 75 -1.99 -1.48 20.22
C ALA A 75 -1.44 -0.07 20.53
N ALA A 76 -0.36 0.36 19.85
CA ALA A 76 0.27 1.64 20.07
C ALA A 76 -0.51 2.84 19.50
N VAL A 77 -1.26 2.63 18.40
CA VAL A 77 -2.01 3.68 17.70
C VAL A 77 -3.52 3.65 17.97
N GLY A 78 -3.96 2.83 18.92
CA GLY A 78 -5.36 2.78 19.36
C GLY A 78 -6.30 2.00 18.45
N ASN A 79 -5.80 1.02 17.69
CA ASN A 79 -6.56 0.19 16.75
C ASN A 79 -7.32 1.00 15.68
N ASP A 80 -6.74 2.11 15.24
CA ASP A 80 -7.31 2.93 14.19
C ASP A 80 -7.39 2.18 12.86
N TYR A 81 -8.60 1.80 12.45
CA TYR A 81 -8.80 0.92 11.30
C TYR A 81 -8.22 1.49 10.01
N VAL A 82 -8.46 2.78 9.75
CA VAL A 82 -8.03 3.43 8.50
C VAL A 82 -6.52 3.55 8.46
N PHE A 83 -5.92 4.04 9.54
CA PHE A 83 -4.46 4.12 9.63
C PHE A 83 -3.80 2.73 9.55
N MET A 84 -4.38 1.71 10.18
CA MET A 84 -3.82 0.35 10.13
C MET A 84 -3.84 -0.25 8.72
N ILE A 85 -4.81 0.10 7.87
CA ILE A 85 -4.79 -0.30 6.45
C ILE A 85 -3.58 0.33 5.74
N LEU A 86 -3.36 1.63 5.93
CA LEU A 86 -2.24 2.35 5.31
C LEU A 86 -0.89 1.87 5.83
N TYR A 87 -0.77 1.64 7.15
CA TYR A 87 0.44 1.10 7.76
C TYR A 87 0.78 -0.29 7.22
N LYS A 88 -0.21 -1.19 7.16
CA LYS A 88 -0.01 -2.54 6.61
C LYS A 88 0.43 -2.49 5.15
N GLU A 89 -0.09 -1.54 4.39
CA GLU A 89 0.32 -1.35 3.00
C GLU A 89 1.81 -0.99 2.89
N LEU A 90 2.27 0.03 3.63
CA LEU A 90 3.68 0.41 3.68
C LEU A 90 4.58 -0.72 4.20
N TYR A 91 4.11 -1.45 5.22
CA TYR A 91 4.79 -2.60 5.80
C TYR A 91 5.02 -3.69 4.74
N PHE A 92 3.98 -4.08 3.98
CA PHE A 92 4.14 -5.08 2.93
C PHE A 92 5.00 -4.55 1.78
N ARG A 93 4.81 -3.29 1.36
CA ARG A 93 5.64 -2.68 0.31
C ARG A 93 7.12 -2.72 0.66
N HIS A 94 7.49 -2.41 1.90
CA HIS A 94 8.87 -2.53 2.39
C HIS A 94 9.40 -3.96 2.27
N ILE A 95 8.59 -4.97 2.60
CA ILE A 95 8.97 -6.38 2.45
C ILE A 95 9.23 -6.72 0.98
N TYR A 96 8.38 -6.26 0.06
CA TYR A 96 8.56 -6.47 -1.38
C TYR A 96 9.82 -5.78 -1.90
N ALA A 97 10.13 -4.58 -1.42
CA ALA A 97 11.22 -3.75 -1.92
C ALA A 97 12.61 -4.11 -1.36
N ARG A 98 12.71 -4.40 -0.04
CA ARG A 98 14.01 -4.43 0.65
C ARG A 98 14.39 -5.79 1.25
N LEU A 99 13.42 -6.64 1.61
CA LEU A 99 13.78 -7.85 2.34
C LEU A 99 14.41 -8.94 1.44
N PRO A 100 15.58 -9.48 1.83
CA PRO A 100 16.21 -10.55 1.09
C PRO A 100 15.32 -11.81 1.13
N GLY A 101 14.95 -12.31 -0.04
CA GLY A 101 14.02 -13.43 -0.20
C GLY A 101 12.58 -13.02 -0.55
N GLY A 102 12.25 -11.72 -0.43
CA GLY A 102 10.93 -11.19 -0.72
C GLY A 102 9.84 -11.73 0.22
N PRO A 103 8.56 -11.48 -0.11
CA PRO A 103 7.45 -11.81 0.77
C PRO A 103 7.12 -13.30 0.74
N THR A 104 6.80 -13.84 1.91
CA THR A 104 6.30 -15.21 2.10
C THR A 104 4.91 -15.40 1.46
N PRO A 105 4.46 -16.65 1.22
CA PRO A 105 3.10 -16.89 0.71
C PRO A 105 2.01 -16.23 1.57
N ASP A 106 2.12 -16.33 2.89
CA ASP A 106 1.14 -15.73 3.81
C ASP A 106 1.17 -14.20 3.76
N GLN A 107 2.36 -13.58 3.68
CA GLN A 107 2.47 -12.12 3.50
C GLN A 107 1.85 -11.65 2.17
N ARG A 108 2.00 -12.44 1.09
CA ARG A 108 1.34 -12.14 -0.20
C ARG A 108 -0.17 -12.19 -0.09
N PHE A 109 -0.72 -13.09 0.72
CA PHE A 109 -2.16 -13.19 0.97
C PHE A 109 -2.65 -12.04 1.85
N GLN A 110 -1.95 -11.75 2.94
CA GLN A 110 -2.30 -10.66 3.85
C GLN A 110 -2.24 -9.30 3.15
N SER A 111 -1.22 -9.07 2.31
CA SER A 111 -1.11 -7.86 1.49
C SER A 111 -2.32 -7.70 0.55
N PHE A 112 -2.71 -8.77 -0.15
CA PHE A 112 -3.90 -8.75 -1.01
C PHE A 112 -5.17 -8.40 -0.23
N PHE A 113 -5.40 -9.04 0.92
CA PHE A 113 -6.56 -8.74 1.76
C PHE A 113 -6.53 -7.31 2.30
N ASN A 114 -5.35 -6.77 2.59
CA ASN A 114 -5.21 -5.37 2.98
C ASN A 114 -5.62 -4.41 1.86
N TYR A 115 -5.21 -4.66 0.62
CA TYR A 115 -5.69 -3.91 -0.54
C TYR A 115 -7.20 -4.05 -0.74
N CYS A 116 -7.76 -5.25 -0.57
CA CYS A 116 -9.22 -5.41 -0.59
C CYS A 116 -9.90 -4.56 0.48
N ASN A 117 -9.37 -4.50 1.70
CA ASN A 117 -9.92 -3.64 2.76
C ASN A 117 -9.85 -2.16 2.38
N LEU A 118 -8.71 -1.70 1.84
CA LEU A 118 -8.54 -0.31 1.40
C LEU A 118 -9.57 0.05 0.32
N PHE A 119 -9.66 -0.74 -0.75
CA PHE A 119 -10.56 -0.43 -1.85
C PHE A 119 -12.02 -0.60 -1.48
N ASN A 120 -12.37 -1.58 -0.62
CA ASN A 120 -13.74 -1.70 -0.11
C ASN A 120 -14.12 -0.50 0.75
N TYR A 121 -13.21 0.01 1.58
CA TYR A 121 -13.44 1.22 2.37
C TYR A 121 -13.75 2.42 1.47
N ILE A 122 -13.01 2.58 0.37
CA ILE A 122 -13.17 3.71 -0.57
C ILE A 122 -14.40 3.55 -1.47
N LEU A 123 -14.64 2.35 -2.02
CA LEU A 123 -15.65 2.10 -3.05
C LEU A 123 -17.06 1.90 -2.50
N ASN A 124 -17.18 1.25 -1.34
CA ASN A 124 -18.48 0.89 -0.74
C ASN A 124 -19.05 1.97 0.19
N ALA A 125 -18.33 3.07 0.41
CA ALA A 125 -18.86 4.21 1.15
C ALA A 125 -20.07 4.82 0.40
N GLU A 126 -21.07 5.26 1.17
CA GLU A 126 -22.27 5.96 0.67
C GLU A 126 -21.98 7.41 0.29
N GLU A 127 -21.03 8.03 0.99
CA GLU A 127 -20.49 9.38 0.76
C GLU A 127 -18.97 9.31 0.57
N PRO A 128 -18.33 10.32 -0.04
CA PRO A 128 -16.88 10.39 -0.17
C PRO A 128 -16.18 10.24 1.19
N VAL A 129 -15.23 9.30 1.28
CA VAL A 129 -14.52 9.06 2.54
C VAL A 129 -13.73 10.32 2.97
N PRO A 130 -13.69 10.65 4.27
CA PRO A 130 -12.93 11.78 4.80
C PRO A 130 -11.45 11.41 4.92
N MET A 131 -10.83 11.04 3.80
CA MET A 131 -9.44 10.67 3.69
C MET A 131 -8.81 11.49 2.56
N GLU A 132 -7.65 12.06 2.85
CA GLU A 132 -6.82 12.70 1.85
C GLU A 132 -5.40 12.15 1.96
N LEU A 133 -4.81 11.83 0.81
CA LEU A 133 -3.46 11.30 0.71
C LEU A 133 -2.70 12.08 -0.37
N PRO A 134 -1.37 12.22 -0.24
CA PRO A 134 -0.54 12.81 -1.28
C PRO A 134 -0.65 12.03 -2.60
N ASP A 135 -0.67 12.73 -3.73
CA ASP A 135 -0.81 12.14 -5.07
C ASP A 135 0.27 11.10 -5.37
N VAL A 136 1.50 11.32 -4.89
CA VAL A 136 2.61 10.37 -5.04
C VAL A 136 2.28 9.04 -4.35
N TRP A 137 1.70 9.08 -3.15
CA TRP A 137 1.31 7.85 -2.44
C TRP A 137 0.14 7.15 -3.13
N LEU A 138 -0.83 7.90 -3.65
CA LEU A 138 -1.95 7.35 -4.44
C LEU A 138 -1.47 6.64 -5.71
N TRP A 139 -0.51 7.24 -6.42
CA TRP A 139 0.13 6.62 -7.57
C TRP A 139 0.82 5.31 -7.18
N GLU A 140 1.66 5.35 -6.14
CA GLU A 140 2.41 4.18 -5.69
C GLU A 140 1.49 3.07 -5.16
N LEU A 141 0.34 3.38 -4.56
CA LEU A 141 -0.68 2.39 -4.17
C LEU A 141 -1.21 1.61 -5.37
N ILE A 142 -1.54 2.29 -6.47
CA ILE A 142 -2.04 1.63 -7.68
C ILE A 142 -0.91 0.87 -8.38
N ASP A 143 0.28 1.47 -8.50
CA ASP A 143 1.41 0.82 -9.15
C ASP A 143 1.85 -0.44 -8.40
N GLU A 144 1.94 -0.36 -7.08
CA GLU A 144 2.26 -1.48 -6.20
C GLU A 144 1.18 -2.56 -6.25
N PHE A 145 -0.11 -2.20 -6.28
CA PHE A 145 -1.19 -3.18 -6.44
C PHE A 145 -1.05 -4.00 -7.73
N VAL A 146 -0.75 -3.34 -8.86
CA VAL A 146 -0.50 -4.02 -10.15
C VAL A 146 0.79 -4.83 -10.12
N TYR A 147 1.85 -4.30 -9.50
CA TYR A 147 3.13 -4.98 -9.35
C TYR A 147 3.01 -6.25 -8.50
N GLN A 148 2.31 -6.21 -7.37
CA GLN A 148 2.14 -7.37 -6.51
C GLN A 148 1.31 -8.47 -7.18
N PHE A 149 0.30 -8.11 -7.97
CA PHE A 149 -0.40 -9.05 -8.84
C PHE A 149 0.58 -9.73 -9.81
N GLN A 150 1.38 -8.96 -10.53
CA GLN A 150 2.38 -9.47 -11.47
C GLN A 150 3.39 -10.40 -10.77
N SER A 151 3.92 -9.96 -9.63
CA SER A 151 4.85 -10.71 -8.78
C SER A 151 4.25 -12.04 -8.33
N PHE A 152 2.97 -12.04 -7.92
CA PHE A 152 2.27 -13.25 -7.51
C PHE A 152 1.96 -14.18 -8.69
N ALA A 153 1.59 -13.65 -9.84
CA ALA A 153 1.38 -14.45 -11.06
C ALA A 153 2.67 -15.17 -11.48
N GLN A 154 3.81 -14.47 -11.44
CA GLN A 154 5.13 -15.06 -11.69
C GLN A 154 5.49 -16.11 -10.64
N TYR A 155 5.22 -15.83 -9.36
CA TYR A 155 5.41 -16.81 -8.29
C TYR A 155 4.57 -18.06 -8.54
N ARG A 156 3.29 -17.94 -8.92
CA ARG A 156 2.40 -19.07 -9.25
C ARG A 156 2.93 -19.92 -10.41
N ALA A 157 3.41 -19.29 -11.48
CA ALA A 157 3.93 -19.97 -12.67
C ALA A 157 5.21 -20.79 -12.39
N ARG A 158 6.02 -20.41 -11.39
CA ARG A 158 7.25 -21.13 -11.01
C ARG A 158 6.93 -22.37 -10.17
N LEU A 159 6.48 -23.45 -10.81
CA LEU A 159 6.10 -24.71 -10.15
C LEU A 159 7.30 -25.56 -9.68
N GLN A 160 8.45 -25.47 -10.35
CA GLN A 160 9.60 -26.35 -10.12
C GLN A 160 10.34 -26.13 -8.79
N LYS A 161 10.02 -25.05 -8.04
CA LYS A 161 10.67 -24.71 -6.76
C LYS A 161 9.75 -24.85 -5.55
N LYS A 162 8.55 -25.43 -5.72
CA LYS A 162 7.52 -25.43 -4.66
C LYS A 162 7.39 -26.79 -4.00
N THR A 163 7.25 -26.75 -2.69
CA THR A 163 6.92 -27.92 -1.88
C THR A 163 5.46 -28.34 -2.12
N PRO A 164 5.10 -29.62 -1.87
CA PRO A 164 3.72 -30.08 -1.96
C PRO A 164 2.75 -29.29 -1.07
N GLN A 165 3.21 -28.80 0.09
CA GLN A 165 2.41 -28.04 1.03
C GLN A 165 2.11 -26.61 0.53
N GLU A 166 3.10 -25.95 -0.09
CA GLU A 166 2.87 -24.65 -0.76
C GLU A 166 1.88 -24.77 -1.92
N LEU A 167 1.93 -25.87 -2.67
CA LEU A 167 0.98 -26.15 -3.76
C LEU A 167 -0.45 -26.31 -3.23
N GLN A 168 -0.64 -27.00 -2.10
CA GLN A 168 -1.95 -27.11 -1.44
C GLN A 168 -2.47 -25.74 -0.98
N ASN A 169 -1.62 -24.93 -0.32
CA ASN A 169 -2.00 -23.59 0.14
C ASN A 169 -2.37 -22.65 -1.01
N LEU A 170 -1.66 -22.73 -2.15
CA LEU A 170 -1.98 -21.95 -3.35
C LEU A 170 -3.28 -22.40 -4.02
N ASN A 171 -3.58 -23.69 -4.00
CA ASN A 171 -4.85 -24.21 -4.52
C ASN A 171 -6.03 -23.83 -3.63
N ALA A 172 -5.84 -23.84 -2.31
CA ALA A 172 -6.85 -23.38 -1.35
C ALA A 172 -7.16 -21.89 -1.51
N ASN A 173 -6.15 -21.08 -1.84
CA ASN A 173 -6.25 -19.62 -1.99
C ASN A 173 -6.26 -19.16 -3.46
N ASN A 174 -6.92 -19.91 -4.35
CA ASN A 174 -6.89 -19.64 -5.80
C ASN A 174 -7.48 -18.27 -6.22
N LYS A 175 -8.27 -17.64 -5.33
CA LYS A 175 -8.91 -16.33 -5.52
C LYS A 175 -7.99 -15.16 -5.21
N VAL A 176 -6.90 -15.38 -4.48
CA VAL A 176 -5.96 -14.32 -4.13
C VAL A 176 -5.22 -13.87 -5.39
N TRP A 177 -5.14 -12.55 -5.59
CA TRP A 177 -4.55 -11.93 -6.78
C TRP A 177 -5.15 -12.50 -8.08
N ASN A 178 -6.47 -12.70 -8.10
CA ASN A 178 -7.18 -13.07 -9.32
C ASN A 178 -7.26 -11.88 -10.28
N ILE A 179 -6.94 -12.10 -11.56
CA ILE A 179 -6.95 -11.04 -12.58
C ILE A 179 -8.30 -10.32 -12.70
N LEU A 180 -9.42 -11.04 -12.60
CA LEU A 180 -10.76 -10.45 -12.65
C LEU A 180 -11.01 -9.55 -11.45
N CYS A 181 -10.51 -9.93 -10.27
CA CYS A 181 -10.63 -9.10 -9.07
C CYS A 181 -9.83 -7.80 -9.22
N VAL A 182 -8.58 -7.88 -9.71
CA VAL A 182 -7.72 -6.71 -9.96
C VAL A 182 -8.36 -5.78 -11.00
N LEU A 183 -8.83 -6.33 -12.13
CA LEU A 183 -9.53 -5.56 -13.16
C LEU A 183 -10.79 -4.88 -12.62
N ASN A 184 -11.62 -5.62 -11.86
CA ASN A 184 -12.86 -5.09 -11.31
C ASN A 184 -12.59 -3.93 -10.35
N VAL A 185 -11.57 -4.02 -9.50
CA VAL A 185 -11.19 -2.92 -8.60
C VAL A 185 -10.79 -1.67 -9.38
N LEU A 186 -9.89 -1.81 -10.36
CA LEU A 186 -9.43 -0.67 -11.16
C LEU A 186 -10.56 -0.04 -11.98
N HIS A 187 -11.43 -0.86 -12.60
CA HIS A 187 -12.62 -0.37 -13.28
C HIS A 187 -13.59 0.34 -12.31
N SER A 188 -13.81 -0.22 -11.12
CA SER A 188 -14.69 0.40 -10.12
C SER A 188 -14.16 1.77 -9.66
N LEU A 189 -12.84 1.94 -9.52
CA LEU A 189 -12.24 3.24 -9.19
C LEU A 189 -12.42 4.26 -10.32
N VAL A 190 -12.26 3.83 -11.57
CA VAL A 190 -12.52 4.66 -12.76
C VAL A 190 -13.98 5.08 -12.85
N ASP A 191 -14.90 4.13 -12.64
CA ASP A 191 -16.34 4.39 -12.76
C ASP A 191 -16.85 5.24 -11.59
N LYS A 192 -16.41 4.98 -10.36
CA LYS A 192 -16.80 5.76 -9.16
C LYS A 192 -16.32 7.22 -9.25
N SER A 193 -15.17 7.46 -9.87
CA SER A 193 -14.60 8.81 -10.04
C SER A 193 -15.12 9.58 -11.25
N ASN A 194 -15.81 8.92 -12.19
CA ASN A 194 -16.20 9.48 -13.48
C ASN A 194 -15.03 10.11 -14.27
N ILE A 195 -13.79 9.67 -14.02
CA ILE A 195 -12.59 10.35 -14.51
C ILE A 195 -12.53 10.44 -16.04
N LYS A 196 -13.07 9.46 -16.77
CA LYS A 196 -13.11 9.47 -18.23
C LYS A 196 -13.89 10.67 -18.77
N GLN A 197 -15.09 10.90 -18.23
CA GLN A 197 -15.92 12.03 -18.62
C GLN A 197 -15.26 13.36 -18.24
N GLN A 198 -14.61 13.42 -17.08
CA GLN A 198 -13.86 14.61 -16.66
C GLN A 198 -12.74 14.97 -17.66
N LEU A 199 -12.00 13.96 -18.15
CA LEU A 199 -10.94 14.15 -19.14
C LEU A 199 -11.49 14.58 -20.51
N GLU A 200 -12.60 13.99 -20.96
CA GLU A 200 -13.30 14.37 -22.20
C GLU A 200 -13.74 15.86 -22.18
N VAL A 201 -14.35 16.29 -21.07
CA VAL A 201 -14.79 17.68 -20.90
C VAL A 201 -13.59 18.63 -20.80
N TYR A 202 -12.53 18.23 -20.11
CA TYR A 202 -11.29 19.00 -20.05
C TYR A 202 -10.67 19.20 -21.43
N ALA A 203 -10.60 18.13 -22.24
CA ALA A 203 -10.03 18.17 -23.59
C ALA A 203 -10.83 19.05 -24.56
N SER A 204 -12.15 19.14 -24.38
CA SER A 204 -13.03 20.02 -25.13
C SER A 204 -13.08 21.47 -24.60
N GLY A 205 -12.28 21.79 -23.58
CA GLY A 205 -12.19 23.14 -22.99
C GLY A 205 -13.33 23.50 -22.03
N GLY A 206 -14.09 22.50 -21.58
CA GLY A 206 -15.14 22.66 -20.58
C GLY A 206 -14.64 22.49 -19.14
N ASP A 207 -15.55 22.66 -18.18
CA ASP A 207 -15.28 22.47 -16.75
C ASP A 207 -15.45 20.98 -16.34
N PRO A 208 -14.38 20.28 -15.93
CA PRO A 208 -14.45 18.87 -15.54
C PRO A 208 -15.35 18.61 -14.33
N ASP A 209 -15.51 19.59 -13.44
CA ASP A 209 -16.29 19.44 -12.20
C ASP A 209 -17.80 19.37 -12.45
N SER A 210 -18.23 19.70 -13.68
CA SER A 210 -19.61 19.57 -14.15
C SER A 210 -20.07 18.11 -14.31
N VAL A 211 -19.13 17.20 -14.62
CA VAL A 211 -19.41 15.76 -14.86
C VAL A 211 -18.77 14.84 -13.82
N ALA A 212 -17.95 15.40 -12.92
CA ALA A 212 -17.26 14.66 -11.88
C ALA A 212 -18.19 13.91 -10.90
N GLY A 213 -19.42 14.41 -10.71
CA GLY A 213 -20.33 13.93 -9.68
C GLY A 213 -19.84 14.26 -8.26
N GLU A 214 -20.43 13.63 -7.25
CA GLU A 214 -20.07 13.88 -5.84
C GLU A 214 -18.67 13.36 -5.52
N TYR A 215 -18.37 12.11 -5.88
CA TYR A 215 -17.08 11.48 -5.63
C TYR A 215 -15.94 12.07 -6.45
N GLY A 216 -16.14 12.28 -7.76
CA GLY A 216 -15.07 12.71 -8.66
C GLY A 216 -14.55 14.13 -8.40
N ARG A 217 -15.27 14.95 -7.61
CA ARG A 217 -14.83 16.28 -7.16
C ARG A 217 -13.77 16.19 -6.07
N HIS A 218 -13.74 15.09 -5.31
CA HIS A 218 -12.71 14.88 -4.29
C HIS A 218 -11.41 14.44 -4.94
N SER A 219 -10.31 15.07 -4.54
CA SER A 219 -8.96 14.79 -5.09
C SER A 219 -8.62 13.30 -5.01
N LEU A 220 -8.93 12.66 -3.88
CA LEU A 220 -8.70 11.24 -3.65
C LEU A 220 -9.26 10.36 -4.78
N TYR A 221 -10.57 10.48 -5.06
CA TYR A 221 -11.25 9.67 -6.06
C TYR A 221 -10.80 10.03 -7.47
N LYS A 222 -10.64 11.34 -7.75
CA LYS A 222 -10.15 11.83 -9.04
C LYS A 222 -8.80 11.23 -9.40
N MET A 223 -7.85 11.28 -8.46
CA MET A 223 -6.49 10.76 -8.68
C MET A 223 -6.46 9.23 -8.69
N PHE A 224 -7.20 8.55 -7.80
CA PHE A 224 -7.32 7.09 -7.90
C PHE A 224 -7.91 6.63 -9.23
N GLY A 225 -8.93 7.32 -9.74
CA GLY A 225 -9.49 7.07 -11.06
C GLY A 225 -8.46 7.24 -12.17
N TYR A 226 -7.75 8.38 -12.15
CA TYR A 226 -6.72 8.69 -13.15
C TYR A 226 -5.59 7.66 -13.15
N PHE A 227 -5.03 7.35 -11.97
CA PHE A 227 -3.97 6.34 -11.85
C PHE A 227 -4.48 4.93 -12.18
N SER A 228 -5.75 4.61 -11.92
CA SER A 228 -6.35 3.35 -12.32
C SER A 228 -6.44 3.18 -13.84
N LEU A 229 -6.63 4.25 -14.62
CA LEU A 229 -6.55 4.17 -16.09
C LEU A 229 -5.15 3.71 -16.55
N ILE A 230 -4.10 4.27 -15.94
CA ILE A 230 -2.71 3.90 -16.23
C ILE A 230 -2.44 2.46 -15.75
N GLY A 231 -2.96 2.08 -14.59
CA GLY A 231 -2.87 0.72 -14.06
C GLY A 231 -3.54 -0.30 -14.97
N LEU A 232 -4.74 0.00 -15.50
CA LEU A 232 -5.45 -0.85 -16.46
C LEU A 232 -4.65 -1.02 -17.76
N LEU A 233 -4.09 0.07 -18.29
CA LEU A 233 -3.20 0.02 -19.45
C LEU A 233 -2.04 -0.95 -19.22
N ARG A 234 -1.32 -0.77 -18.11
CA ARG A 234 -0.19 -1.64 -17.75
C ARG A 234 -0.63 -3.10 -17.64
N LEU A 235 -1.78 -3.35 -17.02
CA LEU A 235 -2.32 -4.69 -16.83
C LEU A 235 -2.73 -5.38 -18.14
N HIS A 236 -3.43 -4.68 -19.02
CA HIS A 236 -3.79 -5.21 -20.34
C HIS A 236 -2.57 -5.47 -21.22
N SER A 237 -1.56 -4.58 -21.16
CA SER A 237 -0.29 -4.78 -21.86
C SER A 237 0.42 -6.05 -21.37
N LEU A 238 0.38 -6.30 -20.05
CA LEU A 238 0.97 -7.48 -19.43
C LEU A 238 0.27 -8.79 -19.83
N MET A 239 -1.04 -8.76 -20.11
CA MET A 239 -1.81 -9.92 -20.56
C MET A 239 -1.57 -10.28 -22.04
N GLY A 240 -0.83 -9.47 -22.80
CA GLY A 240 -0.67 -9.65 -24.25
C GLY A 240 -1.95 -9.35 -25.04
N ASP A 241 -3.00 -8.84 -24.38
CA ASP A 241 -4.23 -8.34 -25.01
C ASP A 241 -4.06 -6.86 -25.36
N TYR A 242 -3.18 -6.61 -26.34
CA TYR A 242 -2.89 -5.27 -26.85
C TYR A 242 -4.15 -4.57 -27.37
N TYR A 243 -5.16 -5.33 -27.82
CA TYR A 243 -6.41 -4.77 -28.30
C TYR A 243 -7.23 -4.14 -27.17
N GLN A 244 -7.39 -4.83 -26.03
CA GLN A 244 -8.03 -4.22 -24.85
C GLN A 244 -7.16 -3.16 -24.19
N ALA A 245 -5.83 -3.31 -24.17
CA ALA A 245 -4.91 -2.27 -23.68
C ALA A 245 -5.07 -0.96 -24.45
N ILE A 246 -5.09 -1.05 -25.78
CA ILE A 246 -5.29 0.11 -26.67
C ILE A 246 -6.71 0.64 -26.53
N LYS A 247 -7.73 -0.20 -26.35
CA LYS A 247 -9.13 0.24 -26.20
C LYS A 247 -9.38 0.98 -24.88
N VAL A 248 -8.68 0.61 -23.80
CA VAL A 248 -8.72 1.34 -22.53
C VAL A 248 -8.07 2.72 -22.62
N ILE A 249 -6.99 2.86 -23.41
CA ILE A 249 -6.37 4.16 -23.70
C ILE A 249 -7.17 4.97 -24.74
N ARG A 250 -7.81 4.31 -25.72
CA ARG A 250 -8.42 4.96 -26.89
C ARG A 250 -9.67 5.79 -26.62
N ILE A 251 -10.09 5.93 -25.37
CA ILE A 251 -10.94 7.07 -25.03
C ILE A 251 -10.00 8.29 -25.05
N ASP A 252 -9.91 8.88 -26.25
CA ASP A 252 -9.43 10.23 -26.59
C ASP A 252 -7.95 10.45 -26.93
N ILE A 253 -7.50 9.93 -28.08
CA ILE A 253 -6.46 10.63 -28.89
C ILE A 253 -7.00 10.87 -30.31
N LEU A 254 -8.22 11.41 -30.44
CA LEU A 254 -8.72 12.06 -31.65
C LEU A 254 -9.64 13.23 -31.27
#